data_AF-A0A9E0H8S0-F1
#
_entry.id   AF-A0A9E0H8S0-F1
#
_cell.length_a   1.000
_cell.length_b   1.000
_cell.length_c   1.000
_cell.angle_alpha   90.00
_cell.angle_beta   90.00
_cell.angle_gamma   90.00
#
_symmetry.space_group_name_H-M   'P 1'
#
loop_
_entity.id
_entity.type
_entity.pdbx_description
1 polymer ?
#
loop_
_entity_poly.entity_id
_entity_poly.type
_entity_poly.pdbx_seq_one_letter_code
_entity_poly.pdbx_strand_id
1 'polypeptide(L)'
;MRRLALVACLGLGGCPPPLPSTCRVDDDCGGEVCTRVGVCTDAPTSLRVSWTIAGAPADATSCAAAGIGELEVAIADRTTADRHGLRPVPCPPGSFFFDKLPPSYRQVAVTAFSPAGQFLTSGAVDAAGGTTMVTIDLRPR
;
A
#
# COMPACT_ATOMS: atom_id res chain seq x y z
N MET A 1 -37.35 -18.84 -58.31
CA MET A 1 -37.55 -17.41 -57.96
C MET A 1 -37.10 -17.25 -56.50
N ARG A 2 -35.92 -16.67 -56.24
CA ARG A 2 -35.64 -15.24 -55.97
C ARG A 2 -35.67 -14.93 -54.45
N ARG A 3 -34.46 -14.88 -53.87
CA ARG A 3 -33.92 -14.02 -52.78
C ARG A 3 -34.90 -13.40 -51.77
N LEU A 4 -34.60 -13.50 -50.47
CA LEU A 4 -34.19 -12.34 -49.64
C LEU A 4 -33.85 -12.77 -48.19
N ALA A 5 -32.69 -12.29 -47.74
CA ALA A 5 -32.19 -12.38 -46.36
C ALA A 5 -32.93 -11.41 -45.44
N LEU A 6 -32.93 -11.67 -44.13
CA LEU A 6 -32.97 -10.59 -43.14
C LEU A 6 -32.28 -11.01 -41.82
N VAL A 7 -31.16 -10.34 -41.63
CA VAL A 7 -30.37 -10.17 -40.40
C VAL A 7 -31.20 -9.39 -39.39
N ALA A 8 -31.24 -9.84 -38.13
CA ALA A 8 -31.69 -9.04 -36.99
C ALA A 8 -31.06 -9.55 -35.68
N CYS A 9 -29.75 -9.41 -35.52
CA CYS A 9 -29.10 -9.45 -34.21
C CYS A 9 -29.01 -8.01 -33.67
N LEU A 10 -30.14 -7.48 -33.20
CA LEU A 10 -30.24 -6.19 -32.51
C LEU A 10 -30.94 -6.42 -31.17
N GLY A 11 -30.20 -7.02 -30.24
CA GLY A 11 -30.51 -7.03 -28.82
C GLY A 11 -29.40 -6.28 -28.10
N LEU A 12 -29.75 -5.11 -27.56
CA LEU A 12 -28.88 -4.16 -26.89
C LEU A 12 -28.23 -4.75 -25.63
N GLY A 13 -27.15 -5.52 -25.82
CA GLY A 13 -26.23 -5.88 -24.74
C GLY A 13 -25.30 -4.71 -24.45
N GLY A 14 -25.81 -3.67 -23.80
CA GLY A 14 -24.96 -2.65 -23.19
C GLY A 14 -24.07 -3.35 -22.16
N CYS A 15 -22.81 -3.56 -22.50
CA CYS A 15 -21.81 -4.02 -21.54
C CYS A 15 -21.80 -2.97 -20.43
N PRO A 16 -22.13 -3.31 -19.16
CA PRO A 16 -22.05 -2.34 -18.08
C PRO A 16 -20.62 -1.77 -18.07
N PRO A 17 -20.44 -0.46 -17.84
CA PRO A 17 -19.10 0.08 -17.69
C PRO A 17 -18.38 -0.75 -16.62
N PRO A 18 -17.11 -1.11 -16.82
CA PRO A 18 -16.37 -1.84 -15.81
C PRO A 18 -16.51 -1.09 -14.48
N LEU A 19 -16.93 -1.82 -13.43
CA LEU A 19 -16.86 -1.35 -12.04
C LEU A 19 -15.51 -0.68 -11.79
N PRO A 20 -15.37 0.27 -10.84
CA PRO A 20 -14.10 0.94 -10.57
C PRO A 20 -13.02 -0.14 -10.47
N SER A 21 -12.18 -0.20 -11.51
CA SER A 21 -11.47 -1.42 -11.83
C SER A 21 -10.31 -1.51 -10.89
N THR A 22 -10.46 -2.32 -9.84
CA THR A 22 -9.31 -2.77 -9.08
C THR A 22 -8.31 -3.36 -10.06
N CYS A 23 -7.15 -2.76 -10.20
CA CYS A 23 -6.12 -3.21 -11.13
C CYS A 23 -5.16 -4.17 -10.44
N ARG A 24 -4.49 -5.01 -11.23
CA ARG A 24 -3.38 -5.86 -10.77
C ARG A 24 -2.09 -5.56 -11.51
N VAL A 25 -2.19 -5.13 -12.76
CA VAL A 25 -1.07 -4.76 -13.64
C VAL A 25 -1.40 -3.45 -14.37
N ASP A 26 -0.38 -2.76 -14.87
CA ASP A 26 -0.54 -1.45 -15.54
C ASP A 26 -1.46 -1.55 -16.79
N ASP A 27 -1.46 -2.69 -17.49
CA ASP A 27 -2.31 -2.93 -18.67
C ASP A 27 -3.81 -2.91 -18.36
N ASP A 28 -4.21 -3.13 -17.10
CA ASP A 28 -5.60 -3.03 -16.66
C ASP A 28 -6.11 -1.58 -16.66
N CYS A 29 -5.20 -0.60 -16.70
CA CYS A 29 -5.47 0.81 -16.45
C CYS A 29 -5.54 1.68 -17.71
N GLY A 30 -5.50 1.09 -18.91
CA GLY A 30 -5.74 1.82 -20.17
C GLY A 30 -4.81 3.02 -20.42
N GLY A 31 -3.58 3.00 -19.88
CA GLY A 31 -2.58 4.06 -20.01
C GLY A 31 -2.13 4.71 -18.70
N GLU A 32 -2.82 4.43 -17.59
CA GLU A 32 -2.39 4.81 -16.24
C GLU A 32 -1.51 3.72 -15.59
N VAL A 33 -1.00 3.99 -14.38
CA VAL A 33 -0.22 3.04 -13.59
C VAL A 33 -1.09 2.36 -12.55
N CYS A 34 -0.99 1.04 -12.46
CA CYS A 34 -1.63 0.28 -11.39
C CYS A 34 -0.84 0.39 -10.09
N THR A 35 -1.45 0.99 -9.07
CA THR A 35 -0.82 1.16 -7.76
C THR A 35 -0.82 -0.13 -6.93
N ARG A 36 -0.01 -0.16 -5.87
CA ARG A 36 0.08 -1.29 -4.93
C ARG A 36 -1.22 -1.60 -4.20
N VAL A 37 -2.15 -0.64 -4.17
CA VAL A 37 -3.48 -0.80 -3.55
C VAL A 37 -4.56 -1.13 -4.58
N GLY A 38 -4.18 -1.37 -5.85
CA GLY A 38 -5.10 -1.77 -6.91
C GLY A 38 -5.90 -0.61 -7.50
N VAL A 39 -5.42 0.62 -7.39
CA VAL A 39 -6.07 1.81 -7.98
C VAL A 39 -5.25 2.31 -9.16
N CYS A 40 -5.90 2.60 -10.29
CA CYS A 40 -5.26 3.23 -11.44
C CYS A 40 -5.06 4.73 -11.20
N THR A 41 -3.88 5.26 -11.56
CA THR A 41 -3.58 6.69 -11.49
C THR A 41 -2.50 7.08 -12.50
N ASP A 42 -2.60 8.29 -13.04
CA ASP A 42 -1.61 8.94 -13.90
C ASP A 42 -0.43 9.55 -13.12
N ALA A 43 -0.56 9.72 -11.80
CA ALA A 43 0.42 10.36 -10.94
C ALA A 43 0.79 9.50 -9.71
N PRO A 44 1.31 8.26 -9.90
CA PRO A 44 1.72 7.44 -8.78
C PRO A 44 2.87 8.09 -8.01
N THR A 45 2.85 7.94 -6.69
CA THR A 45 3.89 8.45 -5.79
C THR A 45 4.66 7.31 -5.14
N SER A 46 5.90 7.58 -4.74
CA SER A 46 6.70 6.64 -3.98
C SER A 46 6.96 7.16 -2.56
N LEU A 47 7.09 6.24 -1.62
CA LEU A 47 7.25 6.55 -0.21
C LEU A 47 8.20 5.55 0.45
N ARG A 48 9.29 6.06 1.02
CA ARG A 48 10.18 5.33 1.93
C ARG A 48 9.71 5.53 3.36
N VAL A 49 9.46 4.43 4.05
CA VAL A 49 9.17 4.41 5.48
C VAL A 49 10.41 3.88 6.17
N SER A 50 11.07 4.68 7.00
CA SER A 50 12.17 4.25 7.87
C SER A 50 11.73 4.20 9.33
N TRP A 51 12.44 3.41 10.13
CA TRP A 51 12.21 3.36 11.57
C TRP A 51 13.51 3.26 12.36
N THR A 52 13.44 3.75 13.60
CA THR A 52 14.46 3.61 14.63
C THR A 52 13.88 2.86 15.82
N ILE A 53 14.76 2.29 16.65
CA ILE A 53 14.41 1.62 17.90
C ILE A 53 14.99 2.43 19.04
N ALA A 54 14.12 3.10 19.81
CA ALA A 54 14.51 3.98 20.91
C ALA A 54 15.61 5.00 20.53
N GLY A 55 15.49 5.59 19.33
CA GLY A 55 16.44 6.56 18.77
C GLY A 55 17.68 5.96 18.10
N ALA A 56 17.92 4.65 18.19
CA ALA A 56 19.00 3.97 17.49
C ALA A 56 18.54 3.44 16.12
N PRO A 57 19.44 3.33 15.12
CA PRO A 57 19.12 2.65 13.87
C PRO A 57 18.57 1.24 14.11
N ALA A 58 17.55 0.86 13.35
CA ALA A 58 17.04 -0.50 13.38
C ALA A 58 18.02 -1.42 12.63
N ASP A 59 18.53 -2.42 13.34
CA ASP A 59 19.39 -3.48 12.84
C ASP A 59 19.07 -4.79 13.59
N ALA A 60 19.78 -5.87 13.25
CA ALA A 60 19.54 -7.17 13.90
C ALA A 60 19.70 -7.11 15.43
N THR A 61 20.63 -6.29 15.93
CA THR A 61 20.94 -6.16 17.36
C THR A 61 19.87 -5.33 18.07
N SER A 62 19.54 -4.15 17.56
CA SER A 62 18.56 -3.26 18.19
C SER A 62 17.15 -3.85 18.14
N CYS A 63 16.78 -4.53 17.06
CA CYS A 63 15.50 -5.24 16.94
C CYS A 63 15.40 -6.43 17.91
N ALA A 64 16.46 -7.23 18.05
CA ALA A 64 16.48 -8.37 18.98
C ALA A 64 16.46 -7.91 20.44
N ALA A 65 17.24 -6.88 20.80
CA ALA A 65 17.25 -6.28 22.13
C ALA A 65 15.88 -5.71 22.52
N ALA A 66 15.13 -5.20 21.54
CA ALA A 66 13.76 -4.72 21.68
C ALA A 66 12.70 -5.83 21.70
N GLY A 67 13.08 -7.10 21.54
CA GLY A 67 12.16 -8.23 21.49
C GLY A 67 11.25 -8.25 20.26
N ILE A 68 11.60 -7.54 19.18
CA ILE A 68 10.80 -7.44 17.96
C ILE A 68 11.10 -8.63 17.05
N GLY A 69 10.07 -9.42 16.73
CA GLY A 69 10.14 -10.49 15.75
C GLY A 69 9.79 -10.04 14.33
N GLU A 70 8.77 -9.19 14.20
CA GLU A 70 8.28 -8.69 12.92
C GLU A 70 7.56 -7.35 13.07
N LEU A 71 7.39 -6.67 11.94
CA LEU A 71 6.64 -5.43 11.83
C LEU A 71 5.42 -5.62 10.91
N GLU A 72 4.39 -4.82 11.14
CA GLU A 72 3.40 -4.45 10.13
C GLU A 72 3.67 -3.02 9.70
N VAL A 73 3.85 -2.80 8.40
CA VAL A 73 3.92 -1.46 7.80
C VAL A 73 2.61 -1.21 7.08
N ALA A 74 1.87 -0.20 7.53
CA ALA A 74 0.57 0.15 6.97
C ALA A 74 0.55 1.55 6.39
N ILE A 75 -0.18 1.71 5.30
CA ILE A 75 -0.53 2.98 4.68
C ILE A 75 -2.04 3.16 4.70
N ALA A 76 -2.51 4.39 4.83
CA ALA A 76 -3.93 4.70 4.79
C ALA A 76 -4.24 5.96 3.98
N ASP A 77 -5.40 5.93 3.35
CA ASP A 77 -6.03 7.05 2.67
C ASP A 77 -6.66 7.98 3.72
N ARG A 78 -6.28 9.25 3.70
CA ARG A 78 -6.79 10.27 4.64
C ARG A 78 -8.27 10.61 4.45
N THR A 79 -8.79 10.36 3.25
CA THR A 79 -10.14 10.74 2.85
C THR A 79 -11.16 9.63 3.07
N THR A 80 -10.77 8.38 2.81
CA THR A 80 -11.67 7.21 2.94
C THR A 80 -11.42 6.37 4.19
N ALA A 81 -10.30 6.59 4.89
CA ALA A 81 -9.80 5.74 5.97
C ALA A 81 -9.46 4.30 5.53
N ASP A 82 -9.40 4.03 4.23
CA ASP A 82 -8.94 2.74 3.70
C ASP A 82 -7.48 2.50 4.07
N ARG A 83 -7.17 1.29 4.57
CA ARG A 83 -5.85 0.93 5.08
C ARG A 83 -5.33 -0.34 4.41
N HIS A 84 -4.07 -0.31 4.00
CA HIS A 84 -3.36 -1.48 3.50
C HIS A 84 -2.13 -1.72 4.37
N GLY A 85 -2.03 -2.92 4.95
CA GLY A 85 -0.92 -3.35 5.79
C GLY A 85 -0.12 -4.47 5.13
N LEU A 86 1.19 -4.44 5.32
CA LEU A 86 2.11 -5.50 4.93
C LEU A 86 2.73 -6.12 6.17
N ARG A 87 2.56 -7.43 6.33
CA ARG A 87 3.11 -8.24 7.42
C ARG A 87 3.34 -9.67 6.90
N PRO A 88 4.46 -10.33 7.25
CA PRO A 88 5.54 -9.85 8.11
C PRO A 88 6.55 -8.97 7.36
N VAL A 89 6.94 -7.85 7.96
CA VAL A 89 8.08 -7.04 7.51
C VAL A 89 9.23 -7.24 8.49
N PRO A 90 10.44 -7.66 8.03
CA PRO A 90 11.60 -7.76 8.89
C PRO A 90 11.96 -6.40 9.51
N CYS A 91 12.34 -6.39 10.79
CA CYS A 91 12.82 -5.18 11.46
C CYS A 91 14.23 -4.70 11.01
N PRO A 92 15.22 -5.59 10.74
CA PRO A 92 16.61 -5.21 10.47
C PRO A 92 17.01 -4.45 9.18
N PRO A 93 16.19 -4.22 8.14
CA PRO A 93 16.56 -3.24 7.12
C PRO A 93 16.31 -1.79 7.59
N GLY A 94 15.57 -1.59 8.68
CA GLY A 94 15.23 -0.27 9.21
C GLY A 94 14.40 0.61 8.28
N SER A 95 13.94 0.05 7.15
CA SER A 95 13.13 0.75 6.19
C SER A 95 12.35 -0.20 5.28
N PHE A 96 11.30 0.35 4.67
CA PHE A 96 10.44 -0.27 3.67
C PHE A 96 10.14 0.77 2.58
N PHE A 97 9.98 0.33 1.32
CA PHE A 97 9.72 1.23 0.20
C PHE A 97 8.45 0.84 -0.56
N PHE A 98 7.55 1.80 -0.70
CA PHE A 98 6.41 1.73 -1.61
C PHE A 98 6.76 2.52 -2.88
N ASP A 99 6.67 1.88 -4.03
CA ASP A 99 7.03 2.46 -5.33
C ASP A 99 5.86 3.12 -6.07
N LYS A 100 4.66 2.53 -5.97
CA LYS A 100 3.45 2.97 -6.68
C LYS A 100 2.26 3.14 -5.72
N LEU A 101 2.11 4.30 -5.10
CA LEU A 101 0.97 4.65 -4.23
C LEU A 101 0.09 5.72 -4.86
N PRO A 102 -1.23 5.67 -4.65
CA PRO A 102 -2.09 6.80 -4.99
C PRO A 102 -1.72 8.02 -4.13
N PRO A 103 -1.81 9.25 -4.67
CA PRO A 103 -1.42 10.47 -3.95
C PRO A 103 -2.14 10.74 -2.62
N SER A 104 -3.27 10.09 -2.37
CA SER A 104 -4.08 10.21 -1.15
C SER A 104 -3.58 9.34 0.02
N TYR A 105 -2.77 8.31 -0.26
CA TYR A 105 -2.19 7.41 0.74
C TYR A 105 -0.96 8.04 1.39
N ARG A 106 -1.19 8.80 2.46
CA ARG A 106 -0.14 9.58 3.15
C ARG A 106 0.00 9.25 4.63
N GLN A 107 -0.98 8.61 5.25
CA GLN A 107 -0.83 8.16 6.62
C GLN A 107 -0.05 6.86 6.64
N VAL A 108 1.05 6.85 7.39
CA VAL A 108 1.89 5.67 7.58
C VAL A 108 1.86 5.27 9.03
N ALA A 109 1.73 3.97 9.30
CA ALA A 109 1.90 3.40 10.61
C ALA A 109 2.88 2.22 10.56
N VAL A 110 3.72 2.09 11.57
CA VAL A 110 4.58 0.92 11.78
C VAL A 110 4.20 0.35 13.13
N THR A 111 3.85 -0.93 13.15
CA THR A 111 3.47 -1.67 14.37
C THR A 111 4.45 -2.81 14.57
N ALA A 112 5.03 -2.92 15.76
CA ALA A 112 5.98 -3.96 16.12
C ALA A 112 5.31 -5.09 16.90
N PHE A 113 5.68 -6.32 16.55
CA PHE A 113 5.20 -7.53 17.21
C PHE A 113 6.39 -8.37 17.72
N SER A 114 6.18 -9.08 18.82
CA SER A 114 7.13 -10.07 19.33
C SER A 114 7.21 -11.30 18.41
N PRO A 115 8.20 -12.19 18.58
CA PRO A 115 8.23 -13.47 17.86
C PRO A 115 6.99 -14.35 18.10
N ALA A 116 6.27 -14.13 19.20
CA ALA A 116 5.00 -14.80 19.49
C ALA A 116 3.77 -14.08 18.88
N GLY A 117 3.99 -13.02 18.08
CA GLY A 117 2.94 -12.23 17.43
C GLY A 117 2.23 -11.24 18.36
N GLN A 118 2.73 -11.00 19.57
CA GLN A 118 2.12 -10.05 20.51
C GLN A 118 2.49 -8.61 20.14
N PHE A 119 1.53 -7.69 20.23
CA PHE A 119 1.80 -6.27 20.04
C PHE A 119 2.81 -5.75 21.08
N LEU A 120 3.80 -4.99 20.61
CA LEU A 120 4.81 -4.35 21.46
C LEU A 120 4.65 -2.83 21.47
N THR A 121 4.64 -2.22 20.30
CA THR A 121 4.58 -0.76 20.14
C THR A 121 4.13 -0.39 18.73
N SER A 122 3.72 0.85 18.53
CA SER A 122 3.41 1.40 17.22
C SER A 122 3.72 2.87 17.16
N GLY A 123 4.08 3.36 15.97
CA GLY A 123 4.14 4.78 15.67
C GLY A 123 3.46 5.08 14.34
N ALA A 124 2.99 6.30 14.17
CA ALA A 124 2.36 6.76 12.94
C ALA A 124 2.76 8.20 12.61
N VAL A 125 2.77 8.52 11.32
CA VAL A 125 3.14 9.83 10.79
C VAL A 125 2.38 10.10 9.49
N ASP A 126 2.18 11.38 9.18
CA ASP A 126 1.58 11.82 7.91
C ASP A 126 2.70 12.28 6.96
N ALA A 127 2.79 11.67 5.79
CA ALA A 127 3.69 12.04 4.69
C ALA A 127 3.14 13.25 3.91
N ALA A 128 2.88 14.35 4.62
CA ALA A 128 2.35 15.57 4.04
C ALA A 128 3.37 16.25 3.10
N GLY A 129 2.86 17.02 2.13
CA GLY A 129 3.68 17.99 1.37
C GLY A 129 4.61 17.43 0.29
N GLY A 130 4.39 16.19 -0.18
CA GLY A 130 5.25 15.58 -1.21
C GLY A 130 6.52 14.94 -0.64
N THR A 131 6.58 14.78 0.68
CA THR A 131 7.62 14.03 1.37
C THR A 131 7.65 12.58 0.88
N THR A 132 8.78 12.16 0.31
CA THR A 132 9.00 10.79 -0.17
C THR A 132 9.66 9.89 0.88
N MET A 133 9.94 10.41 2.08
CA MET A 133 10.56 9.67 3.17
C MET A 133 10.06 10.11 4.54
N VAL A 134 9.60 9.16 5.35
CA VAL A 134 9.19 9.40 6.74
C VAL A 134 9.94 8.48 7.70
N THR A 135 10.22 8.95 8.91
CA THR A 135 10.88 8.15 9.95
C THR A 135 10.00 8.05 11.19
N ILE A 136 9.84 6.83 11.71
CA ILE A 136 9.07 6.52 12.92
C ILE A 136 9.99 5.93 13.98
N ASP A 137 9.99 6.50 15.20
CA ASP A 137 10.75 5.95 16.33
C ASP A 137 9.88 4.98 17.14
N LEU A 138 10.24 3.70 17.13
CA LEU A 138 9.57 2.66 17.88
C LEU A 138 10.16 2.56 19.28
N ARG A 139 9.30 2.62 20.29
CA ARG A 139 9.68 2.51 21.71
C ARG A 139 8.89 1.38 22.38
N PRO A 140 9.35 0.13 22.27
CA PRO A 140 8.81 -0.99 23.05
C PRO A 140 8.95 -0.69 24.54
N ARG A 141 7.92 -1.06 25.32
CA ARG A 141 7.91 -0.91 26.78
C ARG A 141 8.40 -2.18 27.46
#